data_AF-A0A8T6IK16-F1
#
_entry.id   AF-A0A8T6IK16-F1
#
_cell.length_a   1.000
_cell.length_b   1.000
_cell.length_c   1.000
_cell.angle_alpha   90.00
_cell.angle_beta   90.00
_cell.angle_gamma   90.00
#
_symmetry.space_group_name_H-M   'P 1'
#
loop_
_entity.id
_entity.type
_entity.pdbx_description
1 polymer ?
#
loop_
_entity_poly.entity_id
_entity_poly.type
_entity_poly.pdbx_seq_one_letter_code
_entity_poly.pdbx_strand_id
1 'polypeptide(L)'
;TKALAIAREIGAKTLQEGAMSNLNPALMRATLVVQSWRADAVLVLPADLPFVRSDDIGGMIGQAVDRSIVIATDNASDGTNALLVRPPGAIEFQYGPGSFARHIRSANAAGLHAITYESDRLALDIDLPEDLATYQRILASGQFGHLPSFPLPCNAD
;
A
#
# COMPACT_ATOMS: atom_id res chain seq x y z
N THR A 1 -5.54 -15.09 11.73
CA THR A 1 -4.63 -16.04 12.42
C THR A 1 -3.67 -16.75 11.47
N LYS A 2 -4.07 -17.21 10.27
CA LYS A 2 -3.12 -17.78 9.27
C LYS A 2 -2.22 -16.74 8.57
N ALA A 3 -2.76 -15.60 8.14
CA ALA A 3 -1.97 -14.54 7.49
C ALA A 3 -0.83 -13.99 8.38
N LEU A 4 -1.10 -13.81 9.68
CA LEU A 4 -0.08 -13.36 10.65
C LEU A 4 1.01 -14.43 10.87
N ALA A 5 0.68 -15.72 10.76
CA ALA A 5 1.66 -16.79 10.88
C ALA A 5 2.61 -16.79 9.67
N ILE A 6 2.06 -16.75 8.45
CA ILE A 6 2.84 -16.65 7.21
C ILE A 6 3.75 -15.42 7.24
N ALA A 7 3.22 -14.26 7.66
CA ALA A 7 3.99 -13.03 7.77
C ALA A 7 5.17 -13.18 8.75
N ARG A 8 4.99 -13.87 9.89
CA ARG A 8 6.06 -14.12 10.85
C ARG A 8 7.10 -15.11 10.33
N GLU A 9 6.69 -16.12 9.58
CA GLU A 9 7.60 -17.11 8.96
C GLU A 9 8.56 -16.45 7.98
N ILE A 10 8.12 -15.40 7.28
CA ILE A 10 8.98 -14.60 6.38
C ILE A 10 9.70 -13.45 7.10
N GLY A 11 9.68 -13.41 8.43
CA GLY A 11 10.38 -12.41 9.25
C GLY A 11 9.69 -11.05 9.35
N ALA A 12 8.46 -10.91 8.86
CA ALA A 12 7.71 -9.66 8.97
C ALA A 12 7.21 -9.45 10.40
N LYS A 13 7.31 -8.21 10.88
CA LYS A 13 6.72 -7.81 12.16
C LYS A 13 5.23 -7.59 11.98
N THR A 14 4.43 -8.29 12.78
CA THR A 14 2.97 -8.22 12.70
C THR A 14 2.40 -7.38 13.83
N LEU A 15 1.42 -6.52 13.52
CA LEU A 15 0.58 -5.86 14.50
C LEU A 15 -0.82 -6.44 14.44
N GLN A 16 -1.38 -6.82 15.58
CA GLN A 16 -2.75 -7.34 15.63
C GLN A 16 -3.73 -6.19 15.86
N GLU A 17 -4.70 -6.10 14.98
CA GLU A 17 -5.82 -5.18 15.10
C GLU A 17 -6.81 -5.64 16.18
N GLY A 18 -7.41 -4.68 16.90
CA GLY A 18 -8.45 -4.96 17.88
C GLY A 18 -9.80 -5.19 17.18
N ALA A 19 -10.74 -5.88 17.83
CA ALA A 19 -12.01 -6.34 17.24
C ALA A 19 -12.96 -5.23 16.67
N MET A 20 -12.61 -3.95 16.80
CA MET A 20 -13.40 -2.80 16.32
C MET A 20 -12.55 -1.73 15.61
N SER A 21 -11.37 -2.04 15.08
CA SER A 21 -10.56 -1.02 14.41
C SER A 21 -11.00 -0.76 12.97
N ASN A 22 -11.16 0.52 12.65
CA ASN A 22 -11.19 1.02 11.29
C ASN A 22 -9.75 1.09 10.74
N LEU A 23 -9.60 0.93 9.41
CA LEU A 23 -8.30 0.94 8.71
C LEU A 23 -7.41 2.13 9.08
N ASN A 24 -7.96 3.35 9.03
CA ASN A 24 -7.19 4.59 9.27
C ASN A 24 -6.55 4.64 10.68
N PRO A 25 -7.30 4.41 11.79
CA PRO A 25 -6.72 4.25 13.12
C PRO A 25 -5.68 3.14 13.24
N ALA A 26 -5.86 2.01 12.55
CA ALA A 26 -4.91 0.91 12.59
C ALA A 26 -3.57 1.29 11.94
N LEU A 27 -3.63 1.92 10.76
CA LEU A 27 -2.46 2.45 10.07
C LEU A 27 -1.73 3.50 10.91
N MET A 28 -2.47 4.38 11.59
CA MET A 28 -1.85 5.37 12.47
C MET A 28 -1.10 4.71 13.64
N ARG A 29 -1.67 3.67 14.26
CA ARG A 29 -0.96 2.91 15.30
C ARG A 29 0.30 2.23 14.77
N ALA A 30 0.24 1.66 13.57
CA ALA A 30 1.40 1.08 12.92
C ALA A 30 2.50 2.13 12.69
N THR A 31 2.12 3.32 12.23
CA THR A 31 3.05 4.45 12.06
C THR A 31 3.72 4.86 13.37
N LEU A 32 3.00 4.91 14.49
CA LEU A 32 3.61 5.20 15.80
C LEU A 32 4.66 4.16 16.20
N VAL A 33 4.41 2.88 15.90
CA VAL A 33 5.40 1.81 16.14
C VAL A 33 6.62 2.01 15.24
N VAL A 34 6.43 2.34 13.97
CA VAL A 34 7.53 2.58 13.01
C VAL A 34 8.34 3.82 13.40
N GLN A 35 7.70 4.88 13.91
CA GLN A 35 8.39 6.06 14.45
C GLN A 35 9.28 5.70 15.64
N SER A 36 8.84 4.78 16.52
CA SER A 36 9.67 4.31 17.64
C SER A 36 10.97 3.63 17.19
N TRP A 37 11.03 3.15 15.94
CA TRP A 37 12.23 2.57 15.33
C TRP A 37 13.09 3.60 14.60
N ARG A 38 12.75 4.89 14.69
CA ARG A 38 13.44 6.00 14.01
C ARG A 38 13.49 5.85 12.49
N ALA A 39 12.44 5.32 11.89
CA ALA A 39 12.32 5.27 10.44
C ALA A 39 12.11 6.68 9.86
N ASP A 40 12.72 6.95 8.70
CA ASP A 40 12.62 8.24 8.01
C ASP A 40 11.35 8.38 7.16
N ALA A 41 10.70 7.26 6.82
CA ALA A 41 9.47 7.23 6.03
C ALA A 41 8.64 5.98 6.35
N VAL A 42 7.36 6.01 6.00
CA VAL A 42 6.45 4.87 6.04
C VAL A 42 5.78 4.71 4.69
N LEU A 43 5.76 3.49 4.15
CA LEU A 43 5.01 3.13 2.95
C LEU A 43 3.85 2.23 3.35
N VAL A 44 2.63 2.63 3.00
CA VAL A 44 1.42 1.84 3.12
C VAL A 44 1.11 1.22 1.78
N LEU A 45 1.09 -0.11 1.74
CA LEU A 45 0.81 -0.92 0.56
C LEU A 45 -0.32 -1.92 0.88
N PRO A 46 -1.51 -1.77 0.26
CA PRO A 46 -2.59 -2.75 0.30
C PRO A 46 -2.14 -4.13 -0.23
N ALA A 47 -2.84 -5.18 0.22
CA ALA A 47 -2.48 -6.58 -0.09
C ALA A 47 -3.20 -7.12 -1.33
N ASP A 48 -4.13 -6.37 -1.89
CA ASP A 48 -5.01 -6.66 -3.03
C ASP A 48 -4.46 -6.14 -4.37
N LEU A 49 -3.17 -5.81 -4.42
CA LEU A 49 -2.45 -5.36 -5.62
C LEU A 49 -1.72 -6.55 -6.27
N PRO A 50 -2.33 -7.27 -7.22
CA PRO A 50 -1.79 -8.53 -7.73
C PRO A 50 -0.55 -8.33 -8.61
N PHE A 51 -0.30 -7.13 -9.12
CA PHE A 51 0.79 -6.86 -10.05
C PHE A 51 1.97 -6.11 -9.43
N VAL A 52 1.92 -5.76 -8.14
CA VAL A 52 2.99 -4.99 -7.49
C VAL A 52 4.34 -5.73 -7.55
N ARG A 53 5.42 -4.99 -7.83
CA ARG A 53 6.80 -5.50 -7.86
C ARG A 53 7.72 -4.69 -6.97
N SER A 54 8.91 -5.25 -6.71
CA SER A 54 10.00 -4.56 -6.01
C SER A 54 10.36 -3.22 -6.65
N ASP A 55 10.28 -3.15 -7.97
CA ASP A 55 10.65 -1.96 -8.73
C ASP A 55 9.64 -0.82 -8.52
N ASP A 56 8.36 -1.13 -8.28
CA ASP A 56 7.35 -0.13 -7.91
C ASP A 56 7.66 0.46 -6.53
N ILE A 57 7.96 -0.41 -5.56
CA ILE A 57 8.33 -0.02 -4.20
C ILE A 57 9.60 0.85 -4.24
N GLY A 58 10.64 0.40 -4.95
CA GLY A 58 11.89 1.14 -5.12
C GLY A 58 11.69 2.46 -5.85
N GLY A 59 10.82 2.49 -6.87
CA GLY A 59 10.46 3.70 -7.60
C GLY A 59 9.77 4.75 -6.72
N MET A 60 8.78 4.34 -5.92
CA MET A 60 8.12 5.23 -4.97
C MET A 60 9.09 5.77 -3.92
N ILE A 61 9.95 4.92 -3.36
CA ILE A 61 10.98 5.33 -2.39
C ILE A 61 11.97 6.31 -3.04
N GLY A 62 12.38 6.05 -4.28
CA GLY A 62 13.33 6.87 -5.03
C GLY A 62 12.82 8.28 -5.36
N GLN A 63 11.49 8.46 -5.47
CA GLN A 63 10.89 9.78 -5.67
C GLN A 63 10.68 10.56 -4.37
N ALA A 64 10.76 9.91 -3.21
CA ALA A 64 10.49 10.54 -1.94
C ALA A 64 11.61 11.53 -1.55
N VAL A 65 11.30 12.83 -1.58
CA VAL A 65 12.18 13.90 -1.09
C VAL A 65 11.93 14.18 0.39
N ASP A 66 12.76 15.04 0.99
CA ASP A 66 12.49 15.49 2.36
C ASP A 66 11.11 16.16 2.45
N ARG A 67 10.39 15.87 3.52
CA ARG A 67 9.02 16.36 3.76
C ARG A 67 8.11 16.19 2.54
N SER A 68 7.85 14.95 2.15
CA SER A 68 7.00 14.63 1.00
C SER A 68 6.05 13.46 1.25
N ILE A 69 5.04 13.38 0.39
CA ILE A 69 4.27 12.16 0.18
C ILE A 69 4.46 11.69 -1.26
N VAL A 70 4.51 10.38 -1.47
CA VAL A 70 4.44 9.76 -2.79
C VAL A 70 3.19 8.90 -2.83
N ILE A 71 2.27 9.20 -3.74
CA ILE A 71 0.96 8.57 -3.80
C ILE A 71 0.75 7.89 -5.16
N ALA A 72 0.41 6.61 -5.14
CA ALA A 72 -0.11 5.90 -6.30
C ALA A 72 -1.63 5.82 -6.19
N THR A 73 -2.33 6.00 -7.31
CA THR A 73 -3.79 6.05 -7.39
C THR A 73 -4.32 5.01 -8.37
N ASP A 74 -5.63 4.80 -8.34
CA ASP A 74 -6.35 3.94 -9.27
C ASP A 74 -6.49 4.63 -10.65
N ASN A 75 -6.99 3.90 -11.65
CA ASN A 75 -7.23 4.45 -12.98
C ASN A 75 -8.27 5.59 -13.00
N ALA A 76 -9.10 5.69 -11.95
CA ALA A 76 -10.11 6.74 -11.80
C ALA A 76 -9.60 8.00 -11.09
N SER A 77 -8.36 7.99 -10.57
CA SER A 77 -7.78 9.05 -9.73
C SER A 77 -8.63 9.40 -8.49
N ASP A 78 -9.31 8.39 -7.92
CA ASP A 78 -10.18 8.55 -6.74
C ASP A 78 -9.58 7.85 -5.51
N GLY A 79 -9.12 6.61 -5.69
CA GLY A 79 -8.52 5.76 -4.68
C GLY A 79 -7.03 6.03 -4.41
N THR A 80 -6.52 5.49 -3.30
CA THR A 80 -5.09 5.52 -2.95
C THR A 80 -4.59 4.09 -2.86
N ASN A 81 -3.84 3.65 -3.86
CA ASN A 81 -3.39 2.27 -3.97
C ASN A 81 -1.99 2.09 -3.35
N ALA A 82 -1.22 3.15 -3.20
CA ALA A 82 -0.04 3.12 -2.32
C ALA A 82 0.23 4.54 -1.81
N LEU A 83 0.74 4.64 -0.58
CA LEU A 83 1.07 5.93 0.02
C LEU A 83 2.35 5.85 0.83
N LEU A 84 3.37 6.57 0.38
CA LEU A 84 4.58 6.84 1.14
C LEU A 84 4.45 8.19 1.83
N VAL A 85 4.77 8.26 3.12
CA VAL A 85 4.79 9.50 3.91
C VAL A 85 6.15 9.68 4.56
N ARG A 86 6.78 10.83 4.32
CA ARG A 86 8.07 11.22 4.88
C ARG A 86 7.97 12.63 5.50
N PRO A 87 8.24 12.82 6.80
CA PRO A 87 8.50 11.80 7.83
C PRO A 87 7.22 11.01 8.20
N PRO A 88 7.33 9.83 8.85
CA PRO A 88 6.16 9.08 9.26
C PRO A 88 5.26 9.91 10.17
N GLY A 89 3.94 9.82 9.99
CA GLY A 89 2.96 10.54 10.81
C GLY A 89 2.82 12.04 10.47
N ALA A 90 3.44 12.50 9.38
CA ALA A 90 3.28 13.89 8.93
C ALA A 90 1.86 14.23 8.44
N ILE A 91 1.06 13.21 8.10
CA ILE A 91 -0.37 13.34 7.79
C ILE A 91 -1.17 12.19 8.43
N GLU A 92 -2.46 12.43 8.62
CA GLU A 92 -3.41 11.38 8.96
C GLU A 92 -3.87 10.63 7.70
N PHE A 93 -3.99 9.30 7.81
CA PHE A 93 -4.52 8.45 6.74
C PHE A 93 -6.03 8.60 6.63
N GLN A 94 -6.52 8.77 5.40
CA GLN A 94 -7.93 9.00 5.08
C GLN A 94 -8.35 8.15 3.88
N TYR A 95 -8.07 6.84 3.94
CA TYR A 95 -8.49 5.85 2.94
C TYR A 95 -10.01 5.76 2.82
N GLY A 96 -10.48 5.33 1.65
CA GLY A 96 -11.88 5.27 1.22
C GLY A 96 -12.14 6.08 -0.06
N PRO A 97 -13.40 6.17 -0.54
CA PRO A 97 -13.75 6.90 -1.77
C PRO A 97 -13.24 8.35 -1.72
N GLY A 98 -12.59 8.84 -2.78
CA GLY A 98 -11.98 10.18 -2.84
C GLY A 98 -10.75 10.37 -1.93
N SER A 99 -10.09 9.28 -1.53
CA SER A 99 -8.91 9.33 -0.65
C SER A 99 -7.73 10.03 -1.30
N PHE A 100 -7.54 9.89 -2.61
CA PHE A 100 -6.45 10.57 -3.33
C PHE A 100 -6.48 12.09 -3.07
N ALA A 101 -7.62 12.72 -3.37
CA ALA A 101 -7.78 14.16 -3.18
C ALA A 101 -7.68 14.57 -1.70
N ARG A 102 -8.13 13.74 -0.75
CA ARG A 102 -7.97 14.00 0.69
C ARG A 102 -6.49 13.99 1.10
N HIS A 103 -5.73 12.99 0.68
CA HIS A 103 -4.30 12.89 1.00
C HIS A 103 -3.50 14.05 0.41
N ILE A 104 -3.78 14.46 -0.84
CA ILE A 104 -3.16 15.64 -1.45
C ILE A 104 -3.45 16.91 -0.64
N ARG A 105 -4.72 17.12 -0.23
CA ARG A 105 -5.07 18.27 0.60
C ARG A 105 -4.36 18.26 1.96
N SER A 106 -4.29 17.10 2.61
CA SER A 106 -3.57 16.96 3.88
C SER A 106 -2.08 17.21 3.75
N ALA A 107 -1.45 16.72 2.68
CA ALA A 107 -0.04 16.99 2.40
C ALA A 107 0.22 18.49 2.21
N ASN A 108 -0.59 19.16 1.40
CA ASN A 108 -0.47 20.60 1.17
C ASN A 108 -0.67 21.40 2.48
N ALA A 109 -1.66 21.02 3.29
CA ALA A 109 -1.90 21.67 4.59
C ALA A 109 -0.73 21.46 5.59
N ALA A 110 -0.04 20.33 5.51
CA ALA A 110 1.14 20.02 6.33
C ALA A 110 2.46 20.59 5.75
N GLY A 111 2.40 21.29 4.62
CA GLY A 111 3.57 21.81 3.91
C GLY A 111 4.48 20.73 3.34
N LEU A 112 3.90 19.59 2.94
CA LEU A 112 4.62 18.49 2.31
C LEU A 112 4.55 18.59 0.78
N HIS A 113 5.61 18.18 0.11
CA HIS A 113 5.59 17.99 -1.34
C HIS A 113 4.75 16.77 -1.69
N ALA A 114 3.70 16.94 -2.49
CA ALA A 114 2.88 15.84 -2.98
C ALA A 114 3.36 15.39 -4.37
N ILE A 115 3.74 14.11 -4.48
CA ILE A 115 4.25 13.51 -5.71
C ILE A 115 3.33 12.36 -6.11
N THR A 116 2.80 12.41 -7.33
CA THR A 116 1.99 11.31 -7.87
C THR A 116 2.91 10.31 -8.56
N TYR A 117 2.80 9.03 -8.16
CA TYR A 117 3.52 7.93 -8.78
C TYR A 117 2.58 7.16 -9.70
N GLU A 118 2.84 7.25 -11.00
CA GLU A 118 2.07 6.54 -12.02
C GLU A 118 2.66 5.15 -12.25
N SER A 119 1.86 4.12 -11.99
CA SER A 119 2.22 2.73 -12.32
C SER A 119 0.98 1.91 -12.61
N ASP A 120 0.89 1.38 -13.83
CA ASP A 120 -0.16 0.46 -14.25
C ASP A 120 -0.27 -0.78 -13.34
N ARG A 121 0.83 -1.15 -12.66
CA ARG A 121 0.87 -2.30 -11.74
C ARG A 121 0.24 -2.00 -10.38
N LEU A 122 0.22 -0.73 -9.99
CA LEU A 122 -0.43 -0.26 -8.75
C LEU A 122 -1.86 0.23 -9.00
N ALA A 123 -2.24 0.43 -10.26
CA ALA A 123 -3.54 1.01 -10.62
C ALA A 123 -4.72 0.03 -10.54
N LEU A 124 -4.48 -1.28 -10.38
CA LEU A 124 -5.50 -2.30 -10.21
C LEU A 124 -5.43 -2.93 -8.82
N ASP A 125 -6.41 -2.61 -8.00
CA ASP A 125 -6.84 -3.32 -6.80
C ASP A 125 -7.99 -4.29 -7.14
N ILE A 126 -8.10 -5.39 -6.39
CA ILE A 126 -9.13 -6.42 -6.61
C ILE A 126 -10.15 -6.36 -5.46
N ASP A 127 -11.19 -5.54 -5.62
CA ASP A 127 -12.26 -5.36 -4.63
C ASP A 127 -13.59 -5.99 -5.06
N LEU A 128 -13.90 -5.91 -6.35
CA LEU A 128 -15.16 -6.34 -6.95
C LEU A 128 -14.93 -7.53 -7.91
N PRO A 129 -15.98 -8.35 -8.16
CA PRO A 129 -15.88 -9.45 -9.13
C PRO A 129 -15.48 -9.01 -10.54
N GLU A 130 -15.85 -7.80 -10.95
CA GLU A 130 -15.44 -7.21 -12.23
C GLU A 130 -13.93 -6.94 -12.34
N ASP A 131 -13.26 -6.67 -11.21
CA ASP A 131 -11.80 -6.45 -11.18
C ASP A 131 -11.05 -7.74 -11.52
N LEU A 132 -11.61 -8.90 -11.15
CA LEU A 132 -11.07 -10.20 -11.54
C LEU A 132 -11.13 -10.42 -13.05
N ALA A 133 -12.20 -9.97 -13.71
CA ALA A 133 -12.30 -10.05 -15.17
C ALA A 133 -11.27 -9.11 -15.84
N THR A 134 -11.01 -7.94 -15.24
CA THR A 134 -9.94 -7.04 -15.69
C THR A 134 -8.56 -7.65 -15.50
N TYR A 135 -8.29 -8.26 -14.34
CA TYR A 135 -7.08 -9.02 -14.07
C TYR A 135 -6.83 -10.12 -15.10
N GLN A 136 -7.85 -10.93 -15.42
CA GLN A 136 -7.75 -11.99 -16.42
C GLN A 136 -7.44 -11.44 -17.82
N ARG A 137 -8.05 -10.31 -18.21
CA ARG A 137 -7.77 -9.65 -19.49
C ARG A 137 -6.33 -9.17 -19.58
N ILE A 138 -5.80 -8.58 -18.51
CA ILE A 138 -4.42 -8.09 -18.44
C ILE A 138 -3.41 -9.24 -18.46
N LEU A 139 -3.73 -10.38 -17.82
CA LEU A 139 -2.90 -11.58 -17.95
C LEU A 139 -2.92 -12.13 -19.38
N ALA A 140 -4.08 -12.17 -20.02
CA ALA A 140 -4.23 -12.69 -21.37
C ALA A 140 -3.52 -11.82 -22.43
N SER A 141 -3.36 -10.52 -22.19
CA SER A 141 -2.58 -9.63 -23.07
C SER A 141 -1.07 -9.84 -22.96
N GLY A 142 -0.60 -10.60 -21.96
CA GLY A 142 0.82 -10.81 -21.70
C GLY A 142 1.55 -9.59 -21.14
N GLN A 143 0.80 -8.54 -20.76
CA GLN A 143 1.37 -7.28 -20.26
C GLN A 143 2.02 -7.47 -18.88
N PHE A 144 1.46 -8.33 -18.03
CA PHE A 144 2.05 -8.75 -16.76
C PHE A 144 2.04 -10.28 -16.61
N GLY A 145 3.02 -10.80 -15.88
CA GLY A 145 3.11 -12.24 -15.56
C GLY A 145 2.12 -12.65 -14.47
N HIS A 146 1.87 -13.96 -14.35
CA HIS A 146 1.06 -14.52 -13.27
C HIS A 146 1.68 -14.19 -11.90
N LEU A 147 0.84 -13.98 -10.88
CA LEU A 147 1.27 -14.03 -9.48
C LEU A 147 2.13 -15.28 -9.26
N PRO A 148 3.34 -15.18 -8.67
CA PRO A 148 4.15 -16.34 -8.38
C PRO A 148 3.34 -17.31 -7.53
N SER A 149 3.49 -18.61 -7.80
CA SER A 149 2.93 -19.64 -6.93
C SER A 149 3.51 -19.41 -5.55
N PHE A 150 2.69 -18.97 -4.59
CA PHE A 150 3.15 -18.86 -3.20
C PHE A 150 3.51 -20.30 -2.79
N PRO A 151 4.77 -20.58 -2.40
CA PRO A 151 5.03 -21.84 -1.73
C PRO A 151 4.26 -21.78 -0.42
N LEU A 152 3.07 -22.38 -0.38
CA LEU A 152 2.49 -22.76 0.89
C LEU A 152 3.54 -23.63 1.56
N PRO A 153 3.93 -23.37 2.82
CA PRO A 153 4.76 -24.32 3.53
C PRO A 153 4.01 -25.66 3.51
N CYS A 154 4.53 -26.61 2.72
CA CYS A 154 4.22 -28.00 2.88
C CYS A 154 4.72 -28.36 4.27
N ASN A 155 3.78 -28.49 5.20
CA ASN A 155 3.81 -29.27 6.45
C ASN A 155 3.30 -28.46 7.63
N ALA A 156 2.06 -28.75 8.01
CA ALA A 156 1.69 -28.87 9.41
C ALA A 156 1.12 -30.27 9.56
N ASP A 157 1.99 -31.22 9.92
CA ASP A 157 1.58 -32.47 10.56
C ASP A 157 0.88 -32.17 11.91
#